data_AF-A0AAU7SI18-F1
#
_entry.id   AF-A0AAU7SI18-F1
#
_cell.length_a   1.000
_cell.length_b   1.000
_cell.length_c   1.000
_cell.angle_alpha   90.00
_cell.angle_beta   90.00
_cell.angle_gamma   90.00
#
_symmetry.space_group_name_H-M   'P 1'
#
loop_
_entity.id
_entity.type
_entity.pdbx_description
1 polymer ?
#
loop_
_entity_poly.entity_id
_entity_poly.type
_entity_poly.pdbx_seq_one_letter_code
_entity_poly.pdbx_strand_id
1 'polypeptide(L)'
;MSDEEFKDLVGHDSAAPNVVIMSVVVDVAEQGKGYSGTLMKEFIRRMGALGKKTIHLMCKDRHVPLYERMGYRYVRVSDSEHGGMRWHEMVMEL
;
A
#
# COMPACT_ATOMS: atom_id res chain seq x y z
N MET A 1 16.10 4.67 6.81
CA MET A 1 16.27 4.58 5.34
C MET A 1 16.37 6.00 4.84
N SER A 2 17.49 6.35 4.23
CA SER A 2 17.63 7.67 3.60
C SER A 2 16.76 7.74 2.34
N ASP A 3 16.38 8.95 1.92
CA ASP A 3 15.67 9.17 0.64
C ASP A 3 16.48 8.68 -0.59
N GLU A 4 17.79 8.46 -0.45
CA GLU A 4 18.68 7.89 -1.49
C GLU A 4 18.57 6.36 -1.57
N GLU A 5 18.63 5.65 -0.45
CA GLU A 5 18.47 4.18 -0.42
C GLU A 5 17.10 3.74 -0.96
N PHE A 6 16.08 4.57 -0.75
CA PHE A 6 14.74 4.37 -1.28
C PHE A 6 14.65 4.56 -2.81
N LYS A 7 15.47 5.46 -3.37
CA LYS A 7 15.56 5.69 -4.83
C LYS A 7 16.36 4.59 -5.53
N ASP A 8 17.38 4.04 -4.87
CA ASP A 8 18.25 3.00 -5.42
C ASP A 8 17.67 1.58 -5.25
N LEU A 9 16.45 1.46 -4.71
CA LEU A 9 15.76 0.18 -4.52
C LEU A 9 16.63 -0.85 -3.76
N VAL A 10 17.50 -0.41 -2.87
CA VAL A 10 18.41 -1.29 -2.14
C VAL A 10 17.58 -2.27 -1.29
N GLY A 11 17.76 -3.56 -1.51
CA GLY A 11 16.97 -4.63 -0.87
C GLY A 11 15.67 -5.01 -1.61
N HIS A 12 15.35 -4.37 -2.74
CA HIS A 12 14.27 -4.80 -3.61
C HIS A 12 14.65 -6.07 -4.36
N ASP A 13 13.75 -7.06 -4.33
CA ASP A 13 13.80 -8.23 -5.21
C ASP A 13 12.44 -8.38 -5.88
N SER A 14 12.43 -8.28 -7.21
CA SER A 14 11.23 -8.45 -8.03
C SER A 14 10.57 -9.83 -7.88
N ALA A 15 11.32 -10.86 -7.46
CA ALA A 15 10.82 -12.21 -7.22
C ALA A 15 10.34 -12.42 -5.78
N ALA A 16 10.61 -11.49 -4.85
CA ALA A 16 10.22 -11.64 -3.45
C ALA A 16 8.69 -11.83 -3.32
N PRO A 17 8.23 -12.63 -2.33
CA PRO A 17 6.81 -12.93 -2.17
C PRO A 17 5.98 -11.71 -1.72
N ASN A 18 6.63 -10.65 -1.22
CA ASN A 18 5.96 -9.49 -0.67
C ASN A 18 6.08 -8.31 -1.64
N VAL A 19 5.01 -7.57 -1.81
CA VAL A 19 5.02 -6.29 -2.53
C VAL A 19 4.57 -5.18 -1.59
N VAL A 20 5.19 -4.01 -1.71
CA VAL A 20 4.85 -2.83 -0.92
C VAL A 20 4.32 -1.76 -1.87
N ILE A 21 3.14 -1.21 -1.58
CA ILE A 21 2.59 -0.08 -2.33
C ILE A 21 3.22 1.20 -1.79
N MET A 22 3.91 1.93 -2.66
CA MET A 22 4.56 3.19 -2.31
C MET A 22 3.59 4.37 -2.32
N SER A 23 2.65 4.39 -3.28
CA SER A 23 1.68 5.48 -3.41
C SER A 23 0.42 5.02 -4.14
N VAL A 24 -0.71 5.59 -3.74
CA VAL A 24 -2.00 5.48 -4.44
C VAL A 24 -2.57 6.88 -4.54
N VAL A 25 -2.86 7.32 -5.76
CA VAL A 25 -3.40 8.65 -6.02
C VAL A 25 -4.54 8.53 -7.02
N VAL A 26 -5.62 9.25 -6.74
CA VAL A 26 -6.71 9.51 -7.68
C VAL A 26 -6.75 11.02 -7.85
N ASP A 27 -6.77 11.48 -9.10
CA ASP A 27 -6.90 12.90 -9.42
C ASP A 27 -8.09 13.50 -8.67
N VAL A 28 -7.92 14.72 -8.14
CA VAL A 28 -8.93 15.37 -7.29
C VAL A 28 -10.29 15.50 -8.00
N ALA A 29 -10.31 15.76 -9.31
CA ALA A 29 -11.53 15.86 -10.11
C ALA A 29 -12.23 14.50 -10.31
N GLU A 30 -11.52 13.40 -10.05
CA GLU A 30 -11.96 12.02 -10.24
C GLU A 30 -12.24 11.29 -8.91
N GLN A 31 -12.05 11.95 -7.78
CA GLN A 31 -12.37 11.40 -6.45
C GLN A 31 -13.89 11.28 -6.23
N GLY A 32 -14.29 10.41 -5.29
CA GLY A 32 -15.70 10.14 -5.00
C GLY A 32 -16.42 9.24 -6.02
N LYS A 33 -15.80 8.93 -7.16
CA LYS A 33 -16.36 8.08 -8.22
C LYS A 33 -16.07 6.58 -8.06
N GLY A 34 -15.48 6.18 -6.93
CA GLY A 34 -15.17 4.77 -6.63
C GLY A 34 -13.88 4.21 -7.27
N TYR A 35 -13.09 5.03 -7.96
CA TYR A 35 -11.90 4.56 -8.68
C TYR A 35 -10.80 3.96 -7.81
N SER A 36 -10.68 4.36 -6.54
CA SER A 36 -9.76 3.70 -5.61
C SER A 36 -10.05 2.21 -5.48
N GLY A 37 -11.33 1.82 -5.44
CA GLY A 37 -11.73 0.42 -5.41
C GLY A 37 -11.36 -0.31 -6.70
N THR A 38 -11.59 0.29 -7.86
CA THR A 38 -11.22 -0.30 -9.17
C THR A 38 -9.72 -0.48 -9.31
N LEU A 39 -8.93 0.54 -8.94
CA LEU A 39 -7.47 0.49 -8.97
C LEU A 39 -6.94 -0.62 -8.06
N MET A 40 -7.41 -0.67 -6.81
CA MET A 40 -6.94 -1.67 -5.85
C MET A 40 -7.33 -3.08 -6.26
N LYS A 41 -8.56 -3.30 -6.76
CA LYS A 41 -8.98 -4.62 -7.28
C LYS A 41 -8.08 -5.12 -8.41
N GLU A 42 -7.77 -4.26 -9.37
CA GLU A 42 -6.90 -4.63 -10.48
C GLU A 42 -5.46 -4.87 -10.02
N PHE A 43 -4.95 -4.05 -9.10
CA PHE A 43 -3.62 -4.25 -8.52
C PHE A 43 -3.52 -5.60 -7.79
N ILE A 44 -4.47 -5.90 -6.91
CA ILE A 44 -4.55 -7.17 -6.16
C ILE A 44 -4.55 -8.37 -7.13
N ARG A 45 -5.39 -8.31 -8.17
CA ARG A 45 -5.47 -9.35 -9.21
C ARG A 45 -4.12 -9.58 -9.88
N ARG A 46 -3.41 -8.51 -10.25
CA ARG A 46 -2.07 -8.60 -10.88
C ARG A 46 -1.04 -9.19 -9.93
N MET A 47 -1.04 -8.79 -8.66
CA MET A 47 -0.07 -9.29 -7.69
C MET A 47 -0.27 -10.78 -7.41
N GLY A 48 -1.53 -11.25 -7.32
CA GLY A 48 -1.83 -12.67 -7.25
C GLY A 48 -1.34 -13.44 -8.49
N ALA A 49 -1.55 -12.90 -9.70
CA ALA A 49 -1.06 -13.50 -10.93
C ALA A 49 0.49 -13.55 -11.03
N LEU A 50 1.18 -12.60 -10.39
CA LEU A 50 2.64 -12.59 -10.26
C LEU A 50 3.15 -13.46 -9.09
N GLY A 51 2.28 -14.22 -8.43
CA GLY A 51 2.65 -15.15 -7.36
C GLY A 51 3.03 -14.49 -6.03
N LYS A 52 2.72 -13.19 -5.85
CA LYS A 52 2.90 -12.52 -4.56
C LYS A 52 1.99 -13.14 -3.51
N LYS A 53 2.47 -13.13 -2.27
CA LYS A 53 1.81 -13.71 -1.09
C LYS A 53 1.24 -12.64 -0.17
N THR A 54 1.87 -11.48 -0.10
CA THR A 54 1.37 -10.38 0.71
C THR A 54 1.54 -9.03 0.02
N ILE A 55 0.58 -8.13 0.27
CA ILE A 55 0.64 -6.72 -0.11
C ILE A 55 0.70 -5.89 1.17
N HIS A 56 1.71 -5.04 1.26
CA HIS A 56 1.91 -4.12 2.37
C HIS A 56 1.67 -2.69 1.93
N LEU A 57 1.08 -1.88 2.80
CA LEU A 57 1.02 -0.43 2.62
C LEU A 57 1.00 0.27 3.98
N MET A 58 1.33 1.56 3.94
CA MET A 58 1.10 2.48 5.05
C MET A 58 0.04 3.49 4.64
N CYS A 59 -0.88 3.81 5.57
CA CYS A 59 -1.92 4.80 5.31
C CYS A 59 -2.16 5.73 6.50
N LYS A 60 -2.76 6.89 6.23
CA LYS A 60 -3.26 7.78 7.28
C LYS A 60 -4.46 7.14 7.95
N ASP A 61 -4.67 7.44 9.24
CA ASP A 61 -5.77 6.94 10.07
C ASP A 61 -7.14 6.91 9.36
N ARG A 62 -7.53 8.03 8.73
CA ARG A 62 -8.79 8.16 7.96
C ARG A 62 -8.97 7.16 6.80
N HIS A 63 -7.90 6.52 6.34
CA HIS A 63 -7.92 5.56 5.23
C HIS A 63 -7.88 4.10 5.70
N VAL A 64 -7.67 3.82 6.99
CA VAL A 64 -7.72 2.45 7.54
C VAL A 64 -9.06 1.77 7.18
N PRO A 65 -10.23 2.37 7.41
CA PRO A 65 -11.51 1.72 7.08
C PRO A 65 -11.71 1.50 5.57
N LEU A 66 -11.06 2.30 4.72
CA LEU A 66 -11.11 2.12 3.28
C LEU A 66 -10.40 0.81 2.89
N TYR A 67 -9.19 0.60 3.40
CA TYR A 67 -8.40 -0.58 3.08
C TYR A 67 -8.92 -1.84 3.76
N GLU A 68 -9.49 -1.75 4.97
CA GLU A 68 -10.16 -2.88 5.62
C GLU A 68 -11.32 -3.42 4.77
N ARG A 69 -12.15 -2.54 4.20
CA ARG A 69 -13.22 -2.95 3.26
C ARG A 69 -12.70 -3.60 1.98
N MET A 70 -11.43 -3.40 1.65
CA MET A 70 -10.78 -4.04 0.50
C MET A 70 -10.12 -5.37 0.87
N GLY A 71 -10.12 -5.77 2.15
CA GLY A 71 -9.54 -7.02 2.63
C GLY A 71 -8.15 -6.89 3.28
N TYR A 72 -7.67 -5.67 3.51
CA TYR A 72 -6.44 -5.47 4.28
C TYR A 72 -6.73 -5.62 5.78
N ARG A 73 -5.80 -6.22 6.51
CA ARG A 73 -5.78 -6.26 7.96
C ARG A 73 -4.91 -5.14 8.51
N TYR A 74 -5.40 -4.51 9.57
CA TYR A 74 -4.59 -3.60 10.37
C TYR A 74 -3.47 -4.37 11.09
N VAL A 75 -2.26 -3.78 11.13
CA VAL A 75 -1.11 -4.35 11.85
C VAL A 75 -0.82 -3.52 13.10
N ARG A 76 -0.40 -2.27 12.92
CA ARG A 76 0.02 -1.36 14.00
C ARG A 76 0.12 0.09 13.52
N VAL A 77 0.30 1.01 14.46
CA VAL A 77 0.85 2.33 14.15
C VAL A 77 2.29 2.16 13.72
N SER A 78 2.69 2.80 12.63
CA SER A 78 4.07 2.74 12.14
C SER A 78 5.00 3.55 13.03
N ASP A 79 6.23 3.06 13.21
CA ASP A 79 7.33 3.79 13.85
C ASP A 79 7.84 4.95 12.95
N SER A 80 7.37 5.03 11.71
CA SER A 80 7.72 6.09 10.75
C SER A 80 6.91 7.36 10.97
N GLU A 81 7.61 8.49 11.14
CA GLU A 81 7.04 9.84 11.14
C GLU A 81 7.21 10.54 9.78
N HIS A 82 7.46 9.79 8.70
CA HIS A 82 7.71 10.37 7.38
C HIS A 82 6.62 11.39 6.99
N GLY A 83 7.02 12.63 6.69
CA GLY A 83 6.08 13.73 6.40
C GLY A 83 5.37 14.31 7.63
N GLY A 84 5.86 14.07 8.85
CA GLY A 84 5.35 14.65 10.10
C GLY A 84 3.97 14.15 10.50
N MET A 85 3.56 12.98 10.02
CA MET A 85 2.23 12.42 10.24
C MET A 85 2.29 11.01 10.79
N ARG A 86 1.27 10.62 11.55
CA ARG A 86 1.09 9.24 12.01
C ARG A 86 0.61 8.36 10.86
N TRP A 87 1.32 7.26 10.65
CA TRP A 87 1.00 6.24 9.65
C TRP A 87 0.55 4.94 10.33
N HIS A 88 -0.25 4.16 9.61
CA HIS A 88 -0.74 2.86 10.03
C HIS A 88 -0.34 1.80 9.01
N GLU A 89 0.30 0.75 9.49
CA GLU A 89 0.73 -0.40 8.70
C GLU A 89 -0.45 -1.33 8.45
N MET A 90 -0.67 -1.68 7.19
CA MET A 90 -1.74 -2.56 6.72
C MET A 90 -1.14 -3.68 5.87
N VAL A 91 -1.69 -4.89 5.99
CA VAL A 91 -1.27 -6.05 5.20
C VAL A 91 -2.47 -6.78 4.62
N MET A 92 -2.36 -7.22 3.38
CA MET A 92 -3.28 -8.18 2.76
C MET A 92 -2.51 -9.44 2.43
N GLU A 93 -3.06 -10.59 2.81
CA GLU A 93 -2.63 -11.90 2.31
C GLU A 93 -3.39 -12.20 1.01
N LEU A 94 -2.67 -12.68 0.00
CA LEU A 94 -3.18 -12.95 -1.36
C LEU A 94 -3.47 -14.43 -1.60
#